data_AF-A0AA88KPN5-F1
#
_entry.id   AF-A0AA88KPN5-F1
#
_cell.length_a   1.000
_cell.length_b   1.000
_cell.length_c   1.000
_cell.angle_alpha   90.00
_cell.angle_beta   90.00
_cell.angle_gamma   90.00
#
_symmetry.space_group_name_H-M   'P 1'
#
loop_
_entity.id
_entity.type
_entity.pdbx_description
1 polymer ?
#
loop_
_entity_poly.entity_id
_entity_poly.type
_entity_poly.pdbx_seq_one_letter_code
_entity_poly.pdbx_strand_id
1 'polypeptide(L)'
;MSEPSSDSIHHANEEQPGSSATTDKEQNTNEQPTSSEVNNSTSSPSQPNAQDDEDDNSEEFALLVQKAEEFKVEGNKCFTNAAYDKAIDFYNETLKIWFVYLDKEDELKVRTEDVKKLTNIVVDTYNNAAVTLMKLNNFVNAYKAAAMANRFMPNAKSYYLQGKCLFSLGQAFQAKSFLEQCLELQPNNKEARDLLDECADAEPPFLDYGMPFGGMGAFSAALRQKQQEEEEMKKAMEESLRIFEEEQRKRDSEQKKADEEQEKIRQAFELQQQELKKKQEEEEKRRLQEEEEVEFDIEIEHEDGEVEEDEVSLTESEIEEQMRLLELEEKGQLPAEEE
;
A
#
# COMPACT_ATOMS: atom_id res chain seq x y z
N MET A 1 -48.56 65.48 -10.55
CA MET A 1 -47.92 65.98 -11.79
C MET A 1 -46.55 65.33 -11.84
N SER A 2 -46.08 64.61 -12.84
CA SER A 2 -46.62 63.90 -13.98
C SER A 2 -45.45 62.98 -14.40
N GLU A 3 -45.68 61.69 -14.62
CA GLU A 3 -44.87 60.92 -15.58
C GLU A 3 -45.42 61.20 -17.01
N PRO A 4 -44.94 60.60 -18.12
CA PRO A 4 -43.67 59.93 -18.48
C PRO A 4 -43.15 60.38 -19.88
N SER A 5 -42.03 59.80 -20.37
CA SER A 5 -41.73 59.48 -21.81
C SER A 5 -40.26 58.99 -21.94
N SER A 6 -39.95 57.73 -22.31
CA SER A 6 -39.98 57.08 -23.67
C SER A 6 -39.05 57.81 -24.67
N ASP A 7 -38.15 57.20 -25.46
CA ASP A 7 -38.15 55.98 -26.29
C ASP A 7 -36.69 55.52 -26.56
N SER A 8 -36.36 54.21 -26.57
CA SER A 8 -36.28 53.26 -27.71
C SER A 8 -35.55 53.83 -28.96
N ILE A 9 -34.55 53.16 -29.56
CA ILE A 9 -34.72 52.08 -30.57
C ILE A 9 -33.36 51.41 -30.92
N HIS A 10 -33.42 50.07 -30.99
CA HIS A 10 -32.75 49.06 -31.83
C HIS A 10 -31.42 49.33 -32.59
N HIS A 11 -30.48 48.37 -32.47
CA HIS A 11 -30.23 47.43 -33.58
C HIS A 11 -29.60 46.10 -33.10
N ALA A 12 -30.20 45.02 -33.59
CA ALA A 12 -29.74 43.64 -33.49
C ALA A 12 -28.73 43.35 -34.60
N ASN A 13 -27.87 42.35 -34.41
CA ASN A 13 -27.74 41.30 -35.42
C ASN A 13 -27.18 39.99 -34.82
N GLU A 14 -27.87 38.92 -35.18
CA GLU A 14 -27.56 37.50 -34.98
C GLU A 14 -26.40 37.05 -35.89
N GLU A 15 -25.64 36.04 -35.48
CA GLU A 15 -25.63 34.68 -36.07
C GLU A 15 -24.43 33.86 -35.54
N GLN A 16 -24.72 32.59 -35.20
CA GLN A 16 -23.79 31.56 -34.73
C GLN A 16 -23.14 30.78 -35.92
N PRO A 17 -22.73 29.49 -35.82
CA PRO A 17 -21.77 28.78 -34.97
C PRO A 17 -20.69 28.00 -35.78
N GLY A 18 -19.68 27.43 -35.12
CA GLY A 18 -18.86 26.30 -35.62
C GLY A 18 -17.83 25.89 -34.57
N SER A 19 -17.91 24.76 -33.88
CA SER A 19 -17.74 23.36 -34.33
C SER A 19 -16.40 23.11 -35.01
N SER A 20 -15.43 22.57 -34.25
CA SER A 20 -14.50 21.55 -34.77
C SER A 20 -13.81 20.84 -33.61
N ALA A 21 -14.20 19.59 -33.41
CA ALA A 21 -13.44 18.57 -32.71
C ALA A 21 -12.38 17.98 -33.65
N THR A 22 -11.17 17.78 -33.15
CA THR A 22 -10.08 16.93 -33.71
C THR A 22 -9.31 16.43 -32.49
N THR A 23 -9.58 15.25 -31.92
CA THR A 23 -9.03 13.92 -32.28
C THR A 23 -7.81 13.96 -33.19
N ASP A 24 -6.63 13.83 -32.59
CA ASP A 24 -5.46 13.23 -33.25
C ASP A 24 -5.03 11.98 -32.48
N LYS A 25 -5.31 10.86 -33.13
CA LYS A 25 -4.70 9.55 -32.95
C LYS A 25 -3.47 9.57 -33.86
N GLU A 26 -2.27 9.44 -33.31
CA GLU A 26 -1.13 8.93 -34.07
C GLU A 26 -0.73 7.55 -33.52
N GLN A 27 -1.11 6.55 -34.31
CA GLN A 27 -0.42 5.27 -34.41
C GLN A 27 0.74 5.41 -35.41
N ASN A 28 1.64 4.42 -35.38
CA ASN A 28 2.76 4.11 -36.28
C ASN A 28 4.14 4.63 -35.83
N THR A 29 5.22 3.86 -35.90
CA THR A 29 5.44 2.60 -36.61
C THR A 29 6.60 1.84 -35.98
N ASN A 30 6.40 0.52 -35.93
CA ASN A 30 7.37 -0.53 -35.74
C ASN A 30 8.29 -0.62 -36.97
N GLU A 31 9.61 -0.45 -36.82
CA GLU A 31 10.62 -0.91 -37.78
C GLU A 31 11.86 -1.45 -37.04
N GLN A 32 11.91 -2.77 -36.90
CA GLN A 32 13.14 -3.57 -37.11
C GLN A 32 13.15 -3.95 -38.61
N PRO A 33 14.31 -4.05 -39.29
CA PRO A 33 15.23 -5.20 -39.13
C PRO A 33 16.71 -4.75 -39.25
N THR A 34 17.76 -5.52 -38.94
CA THR A 34 18.22 -6.74 -39.60
C THR A 34 19.40 -7.36 -38.83
N SER A 35 19.45 -8.69 -38.93
CA SER A 35 20.48 -9.68 -38.60
C SER A 35 21.91 -9.44 -39.11
N SER A 36 22.88 -9.93 -38.32
CA SER A 36 24.13 -10.69 -38.63
C SER A 36 25.24 -10.20 -37.69
N GLU A 37 25.88 -10.99 -36.83
CA GLU A 37 26.90 -12.01 -37.14
C GLU A 37 27.05 -12.96 -35.92
N VAL A 38 26.77 -14.25 -36.07
CA VAL A 38 27.74 -15.36 -36.09
C VAL A 38 29.13 -15.00 -35.57
N ASN A 39 29.48 -15.46 -34.37
CA ASN A 39 30.80 -16.04 -34.10
C ASN A 39 30.72 -17.06 -32.97
N ASN A 40 30.89 -18.32 -33.38
CA ASN A 40 30.95 -19.51 -32.58
C ASN A 40 32.43 -19.87 -32.43
N SER A 41 32.96 -20.01 -31.21
CA SER A 41 34.28 -20.59 -30.98
C SER A 41 34.41 -21.17 -29.56
N THR A 42 34.30 -22.49 -29.54
CA THR A 42 35.15 -23.43 -28.79
C THR A 42 35.09 -23.46 -27.25
N SER A 43 34.36 -24.47 -26.81
CA SER A 43 34.51 -25.27 -25.59
C SER A 43 35.95 -25.65 -25.22
N SER A 44 36.27 -25.61 -23.93
CA SER A 44 36.77 -26.78 -23.18
C SER A 44 36.60 -26.61 -21.65
N PRO A 45 36.51 -27.73 -20.91
CA PRO A 45 35.78 -27.82 -19.64
C PRO A 45 36.69 -27.99 -18.40
N SER A 46 36.06 -28.01 -17.22
CA SER A 46 36.57 -28.28 -15.84
C SER A 46 36.67 -26.98 -15.02
N GLN A 47 36.08 -26.82 -13.83
CA GLN A 47 35.63 -27.77 -12.80
C GLN A 47 34.37 -27.24 -12.08
N PRO A 48 33.59 -28.12 -11.41
CA PRO A 48 32.51 -27.70 -10.53
C PRO A 48 33.10 -27.13 -9.25
N ASN A 49 33.00 -25.81 -9.06
CA ASN A 49 33.17 -25.23 -7.73
C ASN A 49 31.91 -25.60 -6.92
N ALA A 50 32.06 -26.63 -6.11
CA ALA A 50 31.27 -26.81 -4.91
C ALA A 50 31.69 -25.74 -3.88
N GLN A 51 30.74 -25.38 -3.01
CA GLN A 51 30.83 -24.43 -1.89
C GLN A 51 30.54 -22.97 -2.28
N ASP A 52 29.25 -22.61 -2.23
CA ASP A 52 28.71 -21.82 -1.12
C ASP A 52 27.17 -21.97 -1.15
N ASP A 53 26.67 -23.05 -0.54
CA ASP A 53 25.28 -23.11 -0.08
C ASP A 53 25.19 -22.27 1.20
N GLU A 54 25.43 -20.95 1.08
CA GLU A 54 24.93 -20.01 2.08
C GLU A 54 23.43 -19.92 1.84
N ASP A 55 22.63 -20.23 2.85
CA ASP A 55 21.18 -20.04 2.90
C ASP A 55 20.83 -18.59 2.52
N ASP A 56 20.72 -18.32 1.22
CA ASP A 56 20.28 -17.06 0.65
C ASP A 56 18.77 -17.00 0.89
N ASN A 57 18.34 -16.26 1.91
CA ASN A 57 16.93 -15.91 2.14
C ASN A 57 16.35 -15.01 1.01
N SER A 58 16.98 -15.01 -0.18
CA SER A 58 16.51 -14.51 -1.47
C SER A 58 15.03 -14.79 -1.71
N GLU A 59 14.53 -15.97 -1.38
CA GLU A 59 13.11 -16.31 -1.61
C GLU A 59 12.18 -15.50 -0.70
N GLU A 60 12.51 -15.36 0.59
CA GLU A 60 11.72 -14.55 1.52
C GLU A 60 11.75 -13.07 1.12
N PHE A 61 12.92 -12.55 0.73
CA PHE A 61 13.03 -11.17 0.25
C PHE A 61 12.27 -10.96 -1.08
N ALA A 62 12.34 -11.93 -2.00
CA ALA A 62 11.59 -11.86 -3.26
C ALA A 62 10.07 -11.80 -3.02
N LEU A 63 9.56 -12.53 -2.02
CA LEU A 63 8.16 -12.45 -1.60
C LEU A 63 7.81 -11.06 -1.05
N LEU A 64 8.70 -10.43 -0.28
CA LEU A 64 8.49 -9.04 0.18
C LEU A 64 8.39 -8.07 -1.01
N VAL A 65 9.30 -8.17 -1.97
CA VAL A 65 9.30 -7.34 -3.18
C VAL A 65 8.02 -7.54 -3.99
N GLN A 66 7.62 -8.80 -4.19
CA GLN A 66 6.40 -9.13 -4.91
C GLN A 66 5.17 -8.51 -4.21
N LYS A 67 5.05 -8.70 -2.90
CA LYS A 67 3.92 -8.18 -2.13
C LYS A 67 3.88 -6.64 -2.13
N ALA A 68 5.04 -5.99 -2.10
CA ALA A 68 5.15 -4.53 -2.19
C ALA A 68 4.63 -4.01 -3.54
N GLU A 69 4.97 -4.70 -4.63
CA GLU A 69 4.48 -4.38 -5.97
C GLU A 69 2.97 -4.60 -6.11
N GLU A 70 2.43 -5.69 -5.57
CA GLU A 70 1.00 -6.00 -5.59
C GLU A 70 0.18 -4.90 -4.91
N PHE A 71 0.56 -4.49 -3.69
CA PHE A 71 -0.10 -3.39 -3.00
C PHE A 71 0.02 -2.06 -3.76
N LYS A 72 1.19 -1.76 -4.34
CA LYS A 72 1.36 -0.54 -5.14
C LYS A 72 0.43 -0.55 -6.36
N VAL A 73 0.33 -1.68 -7.04
CA VAL A 73 -0.56 -1.86 -8.20
C VAL A 73 -2.03 -1.68 -7.79
N GLU A 74 -2.45 -2.24 -6.66
CA GLU A 74 -3.82 -2.08 -6.17
C GLU A 74 -4.12 -0.63 -5.74
N GLY A 75 -3.14 0.05 -5.13
CA GLY A 75 -3.21 1.48 -4.85
C GLY A 75 -3.36 2.31 -6.12
N ASN A 76 -2.61 1.98 -7.17
CA ASN A 76 -2.72 2.63 -8.48
C ASN A 76 -4.12 2.42 -9.10
N LYS A 77 -4.70 1.21 -8.99
CA LYS A 77 -6.08 0.94 -9.45
C LYS A 77 -7.10 1.78 -8.67
N CYS A 78 -6.95 1.88 -7.35
CA CYS A 78 -7.82 2.73 -6.52
C CYS A 78 -7.69 4.19 -6.94
N PHE A 79 -6.47 4.65 -7.21
CA PHE A 79 -6.20 6.01 -7.70
C PHE A 79 -6.87 6.29 -9.05
N THR A 80 -6.78 5.38 -10.03
CA THR A 80 -7.45 5.56 -11.33
C THR A 80 -8.97 5.58 -11.22
N ASN A 81 -9.51 4.88 -10.23
CA ASN A 81 -10.94 4.88 -9.90
C ASN A 81 -11.38 6.07 -9.02
N ALA A 82 -10.49 7.05 -8.78
CA ALA A 82 -10.70 8.19 -7.88
C ALA A 82 -11.06 7.82 -6.43
N ALA A 83 -10.79 6.58 -6.01
CA ALA A 83 -10.93 6.12 -4.64
C ALA A 83 -9.66 6.45 -3.84
N TYR A 84 -9.39 7.74 -3.66
CA TYR A 84 -8.11 8.25 -3.14
C TYR A 84 -7.80 7.80 -1.71
N ASP A 85 -8.79 7.73 -0.82
CA ASP A 85 -8.57 7.24 0.56
C ASP A 85 -8.08 5.79 0.56
N LYS A 86 -8.74 4.91 -0.22
CA LYS A 86 -8.33 3.51 -0.37
C LYS A 86 -6.96 3.37 -1.03
N ALA A 87 -6.64 4.24 -1.99
CA ALA A 87 -5.33 4.25 -2.63
C ALA A 87 -4.23 4.52 -1.60
N ILE A 88 -4.45 5.45 -0.66
CA ILE A 88 -3.52 5.73 0.44
C ILE A 88 -3.35 4.51 1.34
N ASP A 89 -4.42 3.79 1.68
CA ASP A 89 -4.32 2.59 2.49
C ASP A 89 -3.38 1.55 1.84
N PHE A 90 -3.55 1.28 0.54
CA PHE A 90 -2.68 0.36 -0.18
C PHE A 90 -1.23 0.85 -0.28
N TYR A 91 -1.00 2.14 -0.53
CA TYR A 91 0.36 2.68 -0.50
C TYR A 91 1.00 2.56 0.89
N ASN A 92 0.24 2.75 1.97
CA ASN A 92 0.73 2.53 3.33
C ASN A 92 1.10 1.06 3.56
N GLU A 93 0.32 0.09 3.04
CA GLU A 93 0.68 -1.33 3.10
C GLU A 93 1.98 -1.64 2.34
N THR A 94 2.21 -1.04 1.17
CA THR A 94 3.51 -1.12 0.49
C THR A 94 4.64 -0.57 1.35
N LEU A 95 4.45 0.59 2.00
CA LEU A 95 5.48 1.19 2.85
C LEU A 95 5.75 0.38 4.13
N LYS A 96 4.74 -0.30 4.69
CA LYS A 96 4.94 -1.22 5.82
C LYS A 96 5.93 -2.34 5.49
N ILE A 97 5.94 -2.83 4.25
CA ILE A 97 6.88 -3.87 3.82
C ILE A 97 8.33 -3.40 3.90
N TRP A 98 8.59 -2.12 3.63
CA TRP A 98 9.93 -1.55 3.81
C TRP A 98 10.40 -1.64 5.28
N PHE A 99 9.50 -1.35 6.23
CA PHE A 99 9.83 -1.47 7.65
C PHE A 99 10.03 -2.92 8.07
N VAL A 100 9.22 -3.85 7.56
CA VAL A 100 9.42 -5.30 7.77
C VAL A 100 10.79 -5.76 7.25
N TYR A 101 11.22 -5.25 6.10
CA TYR A 101 12.58 -5.51 5.60
C TYR A 101 13.65 -4.96 6.54
N LEU A 102 13.53 -3.71 6.99
CA LEU A 102 14.50 -3.10 7.91
C LEU A 102 14.63 -3.87 9.22
N ASP A 103 13.52 -4.38 9.76
CA ASP A 103 13.53 -5.17 10.99
C ASP A 103 14.25 -6.52 10.82
N LYS A 104 14.32 -7.03 9.58
CA LYS A 104 14.93 -8.32 9.21
C LYS A 104 16.22 -8.18 8.41
N GLU A 105 16.78 -6.99 8.31
CA GLU A 105 17.90 -6.70 7.40
C GLU A 105 19.12 -7.59 7.69
N ASP A 106 19.44 -7.79 8.97
CA ASP A 106 20.56 -8.64 9.42
C ASP A 106 20.33 -10.15 9.15
N GLU A 107 19.07 -10.59 9.06
CA GLU A 107 18.67 -11.97 8.87
C GLU A 107 18.57 -12.36 7.39
N LEU A 108 18.11 -11.43 6.54
CA LEU A 108 17.83 -11.71 5.13
C LEU A 108 19.09 -11.69 4.24
N LYS A 109 20.20 -11.10 4.70
CA LYS A 109 21.52 -11.04 3.99
C LYS A 109 21.41 -10.82 2.48
N VAL A 110 20.57 -9.86 2.09
CA VAL A 110 20.16 -9.66 0.70
C VAL A 110 21.24 -8.94 -0.12
N ARG A 111 21.36 -9.29 -1.41
CA ARG A 111 22.18 -8.55 -2.35
C ARG A 111 21.71 -7.10 -2.50
N THR A 112 22.65 -6.17 -2.61
CA THR A 112 22.38 -4.73 -2.74
C THR A 112 21.48 -4.39 -3.94
N GLU A 113 21.59 -5.13 -5.04
CA GLU A 113 20.75 -4.95 -6.23
C GLU A 113 19.28 -5.23 -5.98
N ASP A 114 18.98 -6.22 -5.14
CA ASP A 114 17.62 -6.64 -4.82
C ASP A 114 16.98 -5.66 -3.82
N VAL A 115 17.74 -5.17 -2.84
CA VAL A 115 17.32 -4.05 -1.97
C VAL A 115 16.98 -2.81 -2.79
N LYS A 116 17.78 -2.50 -3.82
CA LYS A 116 17.52 -1.37 -4.72
C LYS A 116 16.18 -1.50 -5.46
N LYS A 117 15.74 -2.72 -5.83
CA LYS A 117 14.41 -2.94 -6.42
C LYS A 117 13.32 -2.53 -5.45
N LEU A 118 13.39 -2.97 -4.19
CA LEU A 118 12.44 -2.59 -3.17
C LEU A 118 12.47 -1.08 -2.90
N THR A 119 13.64 -0.48 -2.81
CA THR A 119 13.78 0.98 -2.64
C THR A 119 13.12 1.75 -3.78
N ASN A 120 13.26 1.32 -5.04
CA ASN A 120 12.57 1.96 -6.16
C ASN A 120 11.05 1.89 -6.02
N ILE A 121 10.50 0.74 -5.61
CA ILE A 121 9.07 0.56 -5.34
C ILE A 121 8.61 1.53 -4.24
N VAL A 122 9.39 1.66 -3.16
CA VAL A 122 9.11 2.58 -2.05
C VAL A 122 9.11 4.05 -2.50
N VAL A 123 10.11 4.45 -3.29
CA VAL A 123 10.20 5.82 -3.85
C VAL A 123 9.00 6.13 -4.74
N ASP A 124 8.63 5.21 -5.64
CA ASP A 124 7.46 5.37 -6.51
C ASP A 124 6.17 5.47 -5.69
N THR A 125 6.06 4.65 -4.64
CA THR A 125 4.91 4.62 -3.73
C THR A 125 4.76 5.94 -2.98
N TYR A 126 5.84 6.49 -2.42
CA TYR A 126 5.81 7.82 -1.79
C TYR A 126 5.39 8.91 -2.77
N ASN A 127 5.89 8.87 -4.01
CA ASN A 127 5.49 9.83 -5.04
C ASN A 127 4.00 9.69 -5.42
N ASN A 128 3.48 8.48 -5.53
CA ASN A 128 2.06 8.25 -5.83
C ASN A 128 1.17 8.64 -4.65
N ALA A 129 1.59 8.37 -3.41
CA ALA A 129 0.93 8.83 -2.21
C ALA A 129 0.90 10.37 -2.15
N ALA A 130 2.01 11.04 -2.49
CA ALA A 130 2.04 12.50 -2.56
C ALA A 130 1.01 13.05 -3.55
N VAL A 131 0.97 12.52 -4.79
CA VAL A 131 -0.04 12.93 -5.79
C VAL A 131 -1.47 12.67 -5.29
N THR A 132 -1.70 11.55 -4.63
CA THR A 132 -3.02 11.18 -4.08
C THR A 132 -3.45 12.13 -2.97
N LEU A 133 -2.54 12.48 -2.06
CA LEU A 133 -2.77 13.47 -1.00
C LEU A 133 -3.05 14.85 -1.57
N MET A 134 -2.40 15.25 -2.66
CA MET A 134 -2.74 16.49 -3.37
C MET A 134 -4.15 16.46 -3.94
N LYS A 135 -4.61 15.32 -4.48
CA LYS A 135 -6.02 15.16 -4.94
C LYS A 135 -7.04 15.30 -3.80
N LEU A 136 -6.61 14.96 -2.59
CA LEU A 136 -7.38 15.17 -1.35
C LEU A 136 -7.18 16.57 -0.74
N ASN A 137 -6.50 17.49 -1.43
CA ASN A 137 -6.12 18.83 -0.94
C ASN A 137 -5.27 18.82 0.35
N ASN A 138 -4.59 17.71 0.66
CA ASN A 138 -3.69 17.59 1.81
C ASN A 138 -2.23 17.86 1.40
N PHE A 139 -1.94 19.12 1.07
CA PHE A 139 -0.63 19.54 0.55
C PHE A 139 0.52 19.38 1.56
N VAL A 140 0.24 19.50 2.86
CA VAL A 140 1.25 19.33 3.92
C VAL A 140 1.77 17.89 3.95
N ASN A 141 0.88 16.90 3.98
CA ASN A 141 1.30 15.50 3.98
C ASN A 141 1.83 15.07 2.61
N ALA A 142 1.31 15.64 1.52
CA ALA A 142 1.86 15.41 0.19
C ALA A 142 3.33 15.87 0.08
N TYR A 143 3.65 17.05 0.62
CA TYR A 143 5.04 17.53 0.68
C TYR A 143 5.94 16.56 1.47
N LYS A 144 5.49 16.07 2.62
CA LYS A 144 6.25 15.09 3.43
C LYS A 144 6.49 13.80 2.66
N ALA A 145 5.48 13.28 1.98
CA ALA A 145 5.62 12.06 1.17
C ALA A 145 6.64 12.25 0.04
N ALA A 146 6.57 13.36 -0.70
CA ALA A 146 7.55 13.69 -1.74
C ALA A 146 8.97 13.91 -1.17
N ALA A 147 9.09 14.53 0.01
CA ALA A 147 10.36 14.69 0.71
C ALA A 147 10.97 13.34 1.12
N MET A 148 10.14 12.40 1.60
CA MET A 148 10.57 11.05 1.91
C MET A 148 11.08 10.32 0.67
N ALA A 149 10.39 10.41 -0.47
CA ALA A 149 10.87 9.85 -1.73
C ALA A 149 12.29 10.34 -2.09
N ASN A 150 12.53 11.65 -1.95
CA ASN A 150 13.86 12.25 -2.18
C ASN A 150 14.93 11.80 -1.18
N ARG A 151 14.54 11.52 0.09
CA ARG A 151 15.47 11.00 1.10
C ARG A 151 15.98 9.60 0.75
N PHE A 152 15.16 8.77 0.13
CA PHE A 152 15.58 7.45 -0.37
C PHE A 152 16.37 7.57 -1.66
N MET A 153 15.81 8.24 -2.67
CA MET A 153 16.46 8.45 -3.96
C MET A 153 16.04 9.79 -4.54
N PRO A 154 16.95 10.78 -4.60
CA PRO A 154 16.67 12.06 -5.23
C PRO A 154 16.25 11.87 -6.68
N ASN A 155 15.08 12.40 -7.06
CA ASN A 155 14.60 12.32 -8.43
C ASN A 155 13.76 13.54 -8.80
N ALA A 156 13.67 13.80 -10.11
CA ALA A 156 13.00 14.99 -10.64
C ALA A 156 11.51 15.06 -10.25
N LYS A 157 10.80 13.92 -10.24
CA LYS A 157 9.37 13.85 -9.92
C LYS A 157 9.11 14.27 -8.47
N SER A 158 9.90 13.78 -7.52
CA SER A 158 9.78 14.14 -6.11
C SER A 158 10.02 15.63 -5.88
N TYR A 159 11.05 16.22 -6.50
CA TYR A 159 11.31 17.66 -6.41
C TYR A 159 10.18 18.51 -7.00
N TYR A 160 9.65 18.12 -8.16
CA TYR A 160 8.48 18.77 -8.75
C TYR A 160 7.28 18.73 -7.79
N LEU A 161 6.99 17.57 -7.19
CA LEU A 161 5.87 17.42 -6.26
C LEU A 161 6.06 18.28 -5.01
N GLN A 162 7.27 18.37 -4.46
CA GLN A 162 7.57 19.27 -3.34
C GLN A 162 7.31 20.74 -3.73
N GLY A 163 7.84 21.19 -4.87
CA GLY A 163 7.61 22.54 -5.39
C GLY A 163 6.12 22.85 -5.58
N LYS A 164 5.37 21.92 -6.19
CA LYS A 164 3.93 22.05 -6.41
C LYS A 164 3.12 22.12 -5.12
N CYS A 165 3.49 21.33 -4.11
CA CYS A 165 2.86 21.41 -2.79
C CYS A 165 3.12 22.76 -2.13
N LEU A 166 4.37 23.24 -2.14
CA LEU A 166 4.73 24.53 -1.56
C LEU A 166 4.05 25.71 -2.27
N PHE A 167 3.98 25.67 -3.60
CA PHE A 167 3.24 26.67 -4.37
C PHE A 167 1.76 26.67 -4.01
N SER A 168 1.14 25.48 -3.89
CA SER A 168 -0.27 25.35 -3.46
C SER A 168 -0.51 25.85 -2.03
N LEU A 169 0.53 25.85 -1.19
CA LEU A 169 0.53 26.41 0.16
C LEU A 169 0.86 27.92 0.19
N GLY A 170 1.04 28.57 -0.97
CA GLY A 170 1.38 29.99 -1.08
C GLY A 170 2.87 30.32 -0.86
N GLN A 171 3.74 29.30 -0.77
CA GLN A 171 5.17 29.45 -0.52
C GLN A 171 5.98 29.45 -1.83
N ALA A 172 5.64 30.37 -2.74
CA ALA A 172 6.25 30.45 -4.08
C ALA A 172 7.78 30.57 -4.06
N PHE A 173 8.34 31.34 -3.10
CA PHE A 173 9.79 31.50 -2.95
C PHE A 173 10.50 30.17 -2.63
N GLN A 174 9.94 29.35 -1.73
CA GLN A 174 10.51 28.04 -1.41
C GLN A 174 10.26 27.03 -2.54
N ALA A 175 9.10 27.10 -3.19
CA ALA A 175 8.75 26.25 -4.32
C ALA A 175 9.78 26.37 -5.46
N LYS A 176 10.22 27.59 -5.78
CA LYS A 176 11.22 27.88 -6.80
C LYS A 176 12.49 27.04 -6.65
N SER A 177 13.06 26.98 -5.44
CA SER A 177 14.30 26.21 -5.20
C SER A 177 14.15 24.72 -5.53
N PHE A 178 12.98 24.13 -5.27
CA PHE A 178 12.72 22.73 -5.61
C PHE A 178 12.40 22.54 -7.10
N LEU A 179 11.75 23.50 -7.75
CA LEU A 179 11.49 23.46 -9.19
C LEU A 179 12.77 23.62 -10.01
N GLU A 180 13.70 24.46 -9.56
CA GLU A 180 15.04 24.59 -10.15
C GLU A 180 15.79 23.25 -10.06
N GLN A 181 15.81 22.59 -8.89
CA GLN A 181 16.40 21.25 -8.72
C GLN A 181 15.73 20.19 -9.60
N CYS A 182 14.41 20.27 -9.80
CA CYS A 182 13.71 19.40 -10.73
C CYS A 182 14.22 19.59 -12.18
N LEU A 183 14.38 20.85 -12.61
CA LEU A 183 14.85 21.20 -13.95
C LEU A 183 16.34 20.91 -14.15
N GLU A 184 17.16 20.94 -13.09
CA GLU A 184 18.55 20.48 -13.15
C GLU A 184 18.64 18.99 -13.50
N LEU A 185 17.77 18.16 -12.91
CA LEU A 185 17.69 16.73 -13.20
C LEU A 185 16.98 16.43 -14.52
N GLN A 186 15.95 17.19 -14.86
CA GLN A 186 15.15 17.02 -16.07
C GLN A 186 14.85 18.37 -16.74
N PRO A 187 15.79 18.91 -17.55
CA PRO A 187 15.65 20.24 -18.15
C PRO A 187 14.46 20.39 -19.09
N ASN A 188 13.97 19.27 -19.64
CA ASN A 188 12.85 19.23 -20.57
C ASN A 188 11.48 19.10 -19.87
N ASN A 189 11.43 19.17 -18.53
CA ASN A 189 10.16 19.10 -17.80
C ASN A 189 9.39 20.43 -17.94
N LYS A 190 8.43 20.45 -18.88
CA LYS A 190 7.60 21.61 -19.16
C LYS A 190 6.76 22.03 -17.96
N GLU A 191 6.17 21.09 -17.24
CA GLU A 191 5.30 21.38 -16.09
C GLU A 191 6.06 22.07 -14.95
N ALA A 192 7.30 21.65 -14.71
CA ALA A 192 8.15 22.30 -13.70
C ALA A 192 8.54 23.72 -14.12
N ARG A 193 8.77 23.96 -15.42
CA ARG A 193 9.08 25.28 -15.96
C ARG A 193 7.90 26.23 -15.91
N ASP A 194 6.73 25.78 -16.36
CA ASP A 194 5.49 26.58 -16.33
C ASP A 194 5.17 26.99 -14.88
N LEU A 195 5.28 26.06 -13.93
CA LEU A 195 5.05 26.35 -12.51
C LEU A 195 6.13 27.26 -11.90
N LEU A 196 7.38 27.19 -12.37
CA LEU A 196 8.45 28.08 -11.95
C LEU A 196 8.19 29.53 -12.41
N ASP A 197 7.69 29.70 -13.63
CA ASP A 197 7.26 30.99 -14.16
C ASP A 197 6.08 31.54 -13.35
N GLU A 198 5.08 30.70 -13.02
CA GLU A 198 3.98 31.07 -12.11
C GLU A 198 4.47 31.50 -10.71
N CYS A 199 5.51 30.83 -10.17
CA CYS A 199 6.14 31.24 -8.90
C CYS A 199 6.76 32.63 -9.00
N ALA A 200 7.36 32.99 -10.14
CA ALA A 200 7.96 34.30 -10.37
C ALA A 200 6.91 35.40 -10.48
N ASP A 201 5.75 35.12 -11.07
CA ASP A 201 4.61 36.05 -11.15
C ASP A 201 3.89 36.20 -9.79
N ALA A 202 3.88 35.15 -8.97
CA ALA A 202 3.32 35.15 -7.62
C ALA A 202 4.19 35.90 -6.61
N GLU A 203 5.47 36.09 -6.88
CA GLU A 203 6.29 37.03 -6.13
C GLU A 203 5.82 38.45 -6.48
N PRO A 204 5.43 39.28 -5.48
CA PRO A 204 5.25 40.69 -5.78
C PRO A 204 6.57 41.18 -6.37
N PRO A 205 6.56 41.89 -7.51
CA PRO A 205 7.78 42.38 -8.11
C PRO A 205 8.54 43.08 -7.00
N PHE A 206 9.73 42.58 -6.69
CA PHE A 206 10.66 43.30 -5.85
C PHE A 206 10.80 44.66 -6.53
N LEU A 207 10.08 45.66 -6.02
CA LEU A 207 10.05 46.97 -6.63
C LEU A 207 11.50 47.43 -6.65
N ASP A 208 12.05 47.49 -7.86
CA ASP A 208 13.21 48.27 -8.21
C ASP A 208 12.84 49.75 -8.01
N TYR A 209 12.63 50.11 -6.74
CA TYR A 209 12.45 51.47 -6.31
C TYR A 209 13.83 52.10 -6.29
N GLY A 210 14.27 52.51 -7.48
CA GLY A 210 15.12 53.68 -7.65
C GLY A 210 14.41 54.95 -7.16
N MET A 211 14.00 54.99 -5.89
CA MET A 211 13.55 56.21 -5.23
C MET A 211 14.51 56.59 -4.09
N PRO A 212 14.94 57.87 -4.06
CA PRO A 212 15.94 58.34 -3.13
C PRO A 212 15.38 58.35 -1.71
N PHE A 213 16.08 57.70 -0.78
CA PHE A 213 16.13 57.97 0.66
C PHE A 213 14.88 58.64 1.28
N GLY A 214 13.84 57.87 1.63
CA GLY A 214 12.71 58.42 2.40
C GLY A 214 11.64 57.46 2.94
N GLY A 215 11.62 56.18 2.53
CA GLY A 215 10.51 55.26 2.84
C GLY A 215 10.87 53.97 3.58
N MET A 216 11.97 53.93 4.36
CA MET A 216 12.44 52.68 5.01
C MET A 216 11.50 52.08 6.07
N GLY A 217 10.50 52.84 6.56
CA GLY A 217 9.59 52.37 7.62
C GLY A 217 8.47 51.44 7.16
N ALA A 218 7.90 51.66 5.97
CA ALA A 218 6.71 50.92 5.54
C ALA A 218 7.06 49.56 4.89
N PHE A 219 8.17 49.48 4.15
CA PHE A 219 8.64 48.22 3.57
C PHE A 219 9.20 47.26 4.63
N SER A 220 9.91 47.79 5.65
CA SER A 220 10.35 46.98 6.78
C SER A 220 9.18 46.50 7.66
N ALA A 221 8.10 47.29 7.77
CA ALA A 221 6.88 46.88 8.44
C ALA A 221 6.14 45.77 7.66
N ALA A 222 5.98 45.90 6.34
CA ALA A 222 5.33 44.89 5.52
C ALA A 222 6.15 43.58 5.45
N LEU A 223 7.48 43.67 5.38
CA LEU A 223 8.36 42.50 5.42
C LEU A 223 8.34 41.83 6.81
N ARG A 224 8.31 42.63 7.90
CA ARG A 224 8.09 42.10 9.26
C ARG A 224 6.72 41.45 9.41
N GLN A 225 5.68 42.02 8.81
CA GLN A 225 4.34 41.48 8.88
C GLN A 225 4.26 40.15 8.13
N LYS A 226 4.87 40.06 6.94
CA LYS A 226 4.97 38.81 6.19
C LYS A 226 5.82 37.76 6.92
N GLN A 227 6.91 38.17 7.57
CA GLN A 227 7.72 37.28 8.42
C GLN A 227 6.96 36.83 9.66
N GLN A 228 6.14 37.68 10.28
CA GLN A 228 5.28 37.31 11.40
C GLN A 228 4.17 36.36 10.97
N GLU A 229 3.53 36.61 9.83
CA GLU A 229 2.53 35.70 9.26
C GLU A 229 3.15 34.34 8.90
N GLU A 230 4.38 34.33 8.37
CA GLU A 230 5.14 33.10 8.09
C GLU A 230 5.54 32.37 9.37
N GLU A 231 5.98 33.07 10.42
CA GLU A 231 6.27 32.47 11.73
C GLU A 231 5.01 31.94 12.42
N GLU A 232 3.90 32.67 12.36
CA GLU A 232 2.61 32.23 12.90
C GLU A 232 2.09 31.02 12.15
N MET A 233 2.21 30.99 10.82
CA MET A 233 1.84 29.84 10.00
C MET A 233 2.77 28.66 10.25
N LYS A 234 4.09 28.88 10.38
CA LYS A 234 5.05 27.83 10.74
C LYS A 234 4.72 27.24 12.11
N LYS A 235 4.38 28.09 13.08
CA LYS A 235 3.95 27.66 14.41
C LYS A 235 2.64 26.88 14.36
N ALA A 236 1.66 27.31 13.56
CA ALA A 236 0.42 26.58 13.34
C ALA A 236 0.66 25.23 12.64
N MET A 237 1.61 25.18 11.72
CA MET A 237 2.01 23.95 11.02
C MET A 237 2.73 22.99 11.97
N GLU A 238 3.66 23.47 12.80
CA GLU A 238 4.32 22.68 13.85
C GLU A 238 3.31 22.18 14.89
N GLU A 239 2.33 23.01 15.27
CA GLU A 239 1.26 22.61 16.19
C GLU A 239 0.36 21.54 15.56
N SER A 240 -0.03 21.70 14.28
CA SER A 240 -0.78 20.68 13.55
C SER A 240 0.00 19.37 13.42
N LEU A 241 1.32 19.45 13.22
CA LEU A 241 2.21 18.29 13.17
C LEU A 241 2.23 17.58 14.52
N ARG A 242 2.36 18.33 15.62
CA ARG A 242 2.37 17.78 16.97
C ARG A 242 1.05 17.09 17.31
N ILE A 243 -0.08 17.72 16.97
CA ILE A 243 -1.42 17.13 17.17
C ILE A 243 -1.54 15.81 16.40
N PHE A 244 -1.08 15.80 15.14
CA PHE A 244 -1.11 14.60 14.31
C PHE A 244 -0.20 13.48 14.85
N GLU A 245 1.00 13.80 15.31
CA GLU A 245 1.92 12.84 15.94
C GLU A 245 1.35 12.27 17.24
N GLU A 246 0.68 13.10 18.04
CA GLU A 246 0.00 12.67 19.25
C GLU A 246 -1.20 11.75 18.94
N GLU A 247 -1.97 12.07 17.89
CA GLU A 247 -3.06 11.24 17.41
C GLU A 247 -2.58 9.90 16.83
N GLN A 248 -1.46 9.90 16.10
CA GLN A 248 -0.82 8.66 15.65
C GLN A 248 -0.36 7.80 16.84
N ARG A 249 0.35 8.40 17.79
CA ARG A 249 0.80 7.68 18.99
C ARG A 249 -0.38 7.12 19.79
N LYS A 250 -1.50 7.84 19.84
CA LYS A 250 -2.73 7.37 20.47
C LYS A 250 -3.28 6.15 19.72
N ARG A 251 -3.41 6.21 18.40
CA ARG A 251 -3.83 5.06 17.57
C ARG A 251 -2.92 3.85 17.75
N ASP A 252 -1.60 4.04 17.73
CA ASP A 252 -0.63 2.96 17.95
C ASP A 252 -0.78 2.35 19.35
N SER A 253 -1.03 3.17 20.37
CA SER A 253 -1.25 2.69 21.73
C SER A 253 -2.58 1.94 21.89
N GLU A 254 -3.62 2.34 21.15
CA GLU A 254 -4.92 1.67 21.12
C GLU A 254 -4.82 0.34 20.36
N GLN A 255 -4.10 0.33 19.23
CA GLN A 255 -3.82 -0.87 18.46
C GLN A 255 -3.03 -1.88 19.30
N LYS A 256 -1.96 -1.45 19.97
CA LYS A 256 -1.19 -2.33 20.85
C LYS A 256 -2.04 -2.94 21.97
N LYS A 257 -2.96 -2.17 22.54
CA LYS A 257 -3.91 -2.70 23.55
C LYS A 257 -4.87 -3.72 22.95
N ALA A 258 -5.38 -3.46 21.74
CA ALA A 258 -6.23 -4.40 21.03
C ALA A 258 -5.49 -5.71 20.73
N ASP A 259 -4.23 -5.63 20.30
CA ASP A 259 -3.39 -6.81 20.04
C ASP A 259 -3.10 -7.59 21.34
N GLU A 260 -2.79 -6.90 22.45
CA GLU A 260 -2.63 -7.52 23.78
C GLU A 260 -3.92 -8.20 24.28
N GLU A 261 -5.09 -7.62 23.97
CA GLU A 261 -6.39 -8.21 24.31
C GLU A 261 -6.71 -9.43 23.45
N GLN A 262 -6.44 -9.36 22.14
CA GLN A 262 -6.58 -10.51 21.24
C GLN A 262 -5.68 -11.67 21.66
N GLU A 263 -4.44 -11.40 22.08
CA GLU A 263 -3.53 -12.45 22.54
C GLU A 263 -4.03 -13.10 23.84
N LYS A 264 -4.62 -12.34 24.76
CA LYS A 264 -5.26 -12.91 25.96
C LYS A 264 -6.45 -13.80 25.61
N ILE A 265 -7.28 -13.38 24.65
CA ILE A 265 -8.41 -14.18 24.17
C ILE A 265 -7.88 -15.47 23.55
N ARG A 266 -6.82 -15.40 22.74
CA ARG A 266 -6.18 -16.56 22.12
C ARG A 266 -5.66 -17.55 23.14
N GLN A 267 -4.95 -17.07 24.17
CA GLN A 267 -4.43 -17.91 25.26
C GLN A 267 -5.57 -18.56 26.08
N ALA A 268 -6.64 -17.82 26.36
CA ALA A 268 -7.80 -18.36 27.07
C ALA A 268 -8.50 -19.46 26.25
N PHE A 269 -8.62 -19.26 24.93
CA PHE A 269 -9.17 -20.27 24.03
C PHE A 269 -8.32 -21.54 23.99
N GLU A 270 -6.99 -21.39 23.92
CA GLU A 270 -6.07 -22.52 23.93
C GLU A 270 -6.14 -23.33 25.24
N LEU A 271 -6.21 -22.63 26.39
CA LEU A 271 -6.41 -23.28 27.69
C LEU A 271 -7.71 -24.08 27.73
N GLN A 272 -8.81 -23.50 27.21
CA GLN A 272 -10.10 -24.17 27.17
C GLN A 272 -10.08 -25.43 26.28
N GLN A 273 -9.34 -25.39 25.16
CA GLN A 273 -9.13 -26.56 24.31
C GLN A 273 -8.33 -27.66 25.01
N GLN A 274 -7.30 -27.29 25.78
CA GLN A 274 -6.53 -28.25 26.58
C GLN A 274 -7.38 -28.90 27.68
N GLU A 275 -8.21 -28.12 28.38
CA GLU A 275 -9.14 -28.66 29.39
C GLU A 275 -10.17 -29.60 28.79
N LEU A 276 -10.69 -29.28 27.60
CA LEU A 276 -11.64 -30.14 26.89
C LEU A 276 -10.99 -31.47 26.50
N LYS A 277 -9.77 -31.43 25.93
CA LYS A 277 -9.01 -32.65 25.61
C LYS A 277 -8.76 -33.50 26.84
N LYS A 278 -8.35 -32.89 27.94
CA LYS A 278 -8.11 -33.62 29.20
C LYS A 278 -9.39 -34.28 29.73
N LYS A 279 -10.55 -33.63 29.62
CA LYS A 279 -11.84 -34.23 29.99
C LYS A 279 -12.20 -35.41 29.10
N GLN A 280 -11.96 -35.31 27.79
CA GLN A 280 -12.17 -36.41 26.85
C GLN A 280 -11.29 -37.61 27.19
N GLU A 281 -10.00 -37.39 27.46
CA GLU A 281 -9.06 -38.44 27.88
C GLU A 281 -9.47 -39.09 29.22
N GLU A 282 -9.93 -38.29 30.20
CA GLU A 282 -10.42 -38.81 31.48
C GLU A 282 -11.72 -39.62 31.31
N GLU A 283 -12.63 -39.19 30.44
CA GLU A 283 -13.88 -39.91 30.14
C GLU A 283 -13.61 -41.21 29.38
N GLU A 284 -12.71 -41.21 28.40
CA GLU A 284 -12.27 -42.41 27.69
C GLU A 284 -11.61 -43.40 28.64
N LYS A 285 -10.75 -42.93 29.54
CA LYS A 285 -10.14 -43.78 30.57
C LYS A 285 -11.18 -44.37 31.52
N ARG A 286 -12.22 -43.62 31.88
CA ARG A 286 -13.33 -44.14 32.71
C ARG A 286 -14.11 -45.20 31.96
N ARG A 287 -14.41 -44.99 30.67
CA ARG A 287 -15.08 -46.00 29.83
C ARG A 287 -14.29 -47.30 29.74
N LEU A 288 -12.98 -47.23 29.53
CA LEU A 288 -12.12 -48.42 29.50
C LEU A 288 -12.11 -49.18 30.83
N GLN A 289 -12.14 -48.46 31.97
CA GLN A 289 -12.24 -49.11 33.29
C GLN A 289 -13.60 -49.76 33.53
N GLU A 290 -14.69 -49.12 33.11
CA GLU A 290 -16.04 -49.69 33.16
C GLU A 290 -16.15 -50.95 32.26
N GLU A 291 -15.54 -50.94 31.07
CA GLU A 291 -15.47 -52.10 30.17
C GLU A 291 -14.67 -53.26 30.80
N GLU A 292 -13.54 -52.98 31.47
CA GLU A 292 -12.71 -53.99 32.16
C GLU A 292 -13.41 -54.61 33.39
N GLU A 293 -14.25 -53.85 34.11
CA GLU A 293 -15.05 -54.38 35.25
C GLU A 293 -16.22 -55.28 34.78
N VAL A 294 -16.83 -54.99 33.63
CA VAL A 294 -17.94 -55.80 33.08
C VAL A 294 -17.45 -57.14 32.53
N GLU A 295 -16.20 -57.25 32.09
CA GLU A 295 -15.62 -58.50 31.57
C GLU A 295 -15.35 -59.54 32.69
N PHE A 296 -15.35 -59.15 33.98
CA PHE A 296 -15.03 -60.04 35.10
C PHE A 296 -16.23 -60.75 35.75
N ASP A 297 -17.47 -60.31 35.46
CA ASP A 297 -18.70 -60.86 36.07
C ASP A 297 -19.43 -61.89 35.20
N ILE A 298 -18.83 -62.31 34.07
CA ILE A 298 -19.35 -63.42 33.26
C ILE A 298 -18.66 -64.73 33.71
N GLU A 299 -18.99 -65.21 34.91
CA GLU A 299 -18.89 -66.66 35.21
C GLU A 299 -19.98 -67.37 34.39
N ILE A 300 -19.61 -67.84 33.20
CA ILE A 300 -20.43 -68.70 32.36
C ILE A 300 -20.58 -70.05 33.06
N GLU A 301 -21.71 -70.26 33.73
CA GLU A 301 -22.22 -71.61 33.93
C GLU A 301 -22.51 -72.20 32.55
N HIS A 302 -21.81 -73.29 32.22
CA HIS A 302 -22.02 -74.10 31.03
C HIS A 302 -23.49 -74.56 30.94
N GLU A 303 -24.17 -74.17 29.86
CA GLU A 303 -25.33 -74.90 29.37
C GLU A 303 -25.14 -75.17 27.88
N ASP A 304 -24.92 -76.45 27.58
CA ASP A 304 -24.73 -77.00 26.24
C ASP A 304 -26.03 -76.84 25.43
N GLY A 305 -26.16 -75.71 24.74
CA GLY A 305 -27.22 -75.46 23.78
C GLY A 305 -26.63 -75.22 22.40
N GLU A 306 -26.73 -76.22 21.52
CA GLU A 306 -26.50 -76.05 20.08
C GLU A 306 -27.48 -75.01 19.53
N VAL A 307 -26.97 -73.80 19.26
CA VAL A 307 -27.66 -72.77 18.48
C VAL A 307 -26.81 -72.53 17.24
N GLU A 308 -27.40 -72.81 16.07
CA GLU A 308 -26.86 -72.44 14.78
C GLU A 308 -26.86 -70.90 14.69
N GLU A 309 -25.69 -70.29 14.89
CA GLU A 309 -25.46 -68.87 14.61
C GLU A 309 -24.95 -68.73 13.17
N ASP A 310 -25.84 -68.29 12.28
CA ASP A 310 -25.46 -67.69 11.00
C ASP A 310 -24.81 -66.33 11.28
N GLU A 311 -23.52 -66.34 11.62
CA GLU A 311 -22.68 -65.14 11.68
C GLU A 311 -22.55 -64.53 10.28
N VAL A 312 -23.35 -63.49 10.01
CA VAL A 312 -23.10 -62.57 8.90
C VAL A 312 -21.92 -61.69 9.29
N SER A 313 -20.71 -62.22 9.15
CA SER A 313 -19.49 -61.42 9.19
C SER A 313 -19.49 -60.47 8.00
N LEU A 314 -19.68 -59.18 8.27
CA LEU A 314 -19.42 -58.13 7.29
C LEU A 314 -17.97 -58.26 6.87
N THR A 315 -17.77 -58.43 5.58
CA THR A 315 -16.43 -58.54 5.00
C THR A 315 -15.69 -57.23 5.21
N GLU A 316 -14.36 -57.29 5.32
CA GLU A 316 -13.49 -56.11 5.48
C GLU A 316 -13.78 -55.03 4.40
N SER A 317 -14.21 -55.44 3.20
CA SER A 317 -14.63 -54.52 2.14
C SER A 317 -15.93 -53.77 2.42
N GLU A 318 -16.90 -54.39 3.12
CA GLU A 318 -18.16 -53.72 3.48
C GLU A 318 -17.94 -52.68 4.59
N ILE A 319 -16.97 -52.93 5.47
CA ILE A 319 -16.57 -51.98 6.52
C ILE A 319 -15.83 -50.79 5.89
N GLU A 320 -14.90 -51.04 4.96
CA GLU A 320 -14.20 -49.97 4.22
C GLU A 320 -15.16 -49.11 3.39
N GLU A 321 -16.18 -49.71 2.77
CA GLU A 321 -17.17 -49.00 1.97
C GLU A 321 -18.06 -48.09 2.85
N GLN A 322 -18.48 -48.56 4.03
CA GLN A 322 -19.25 -47.73 4.97
C GLN A 322 -18.42 -46.57 5.53
N MET A 323 -17.13 -46.77 5.83
CA MET A 323 -16.25 -45.67 6.25
C MET A 323 -16.05 -44.63 5.16
N ARG A 324 -15.93 -45.06 3.89
CA ARG A 324 -15.79 -44.15 2.76
C ARG A 324 -17.04 -43.31 2.52
N LEU A 325 -18.23 -43.87 2.72
CA LEU A 325 -19.50 -43.16 2.62
C LEU A 325 -19.65 -42.10 3.72
N LEU A 326 -19.24 -42.41 4.95
CA LEU A 326 -19.23 -41.45 6.07
C LEU A 326 -18.30 -40.25 5.82
N GLU A 327 -17.10 -40.47 5.25
CA GLU A 327 -16.20 -39.36 4.89
C GLU A 327 -16.77 -38.44 3.80
N LEU A 328 -17.55 -38.99 2.86
CA LEU A 328 -18.17 -38.21 1.79
C LEU A 328 -19.35 -37.39 2.30
N GLU A 329 -20.09 -37.90 3.29
CA GLU A 329 -21.14 -37.18 4.01
C GLU A 329 -20.57 -35.99 4.81
N GLU A 330 -19.46 -36.20 5.55
CA GLU A 330 -18.80 -35.13 6.31
C GLU A 330 -18.26 -34.00 5.41
N LYS A 331 -17.82 -34.36 4.20
CA LYS A 331 -17.33 -33.39 3.19
C LYS A 331 -18.45 -32.72 2.40
N GLY A 332 -19.72 -33.08 2.63
CA GLY A 332 -20.88 -32.51 1.92
C GLY A 332 -20.90 -32.83 0.42
N GLN A 333 -20.30 -33.96 0.01
CA GLN A 333 -20.14 -34.39 -1.40
C GLN A 333 -21.00 -35.60 -1.75
N LEU A 334 -22.13 -35.80 -1.07
CA LEU A 334 -23.02 -36.90 -1.41
C LEU A 334 -23.64 -36.68 -2.80
N PRO A 335 -23.61 -37.66 -3.70
CA PRO A 335 -24.38 -37.62 -4.93
C PRO A 335 -25.87 -37.56 -4.54
N ALA A 336 -26.60 -36.58 -5.09
CA ALA A 336 -28.03 -36.47 -4.89
C ALA A 336 -28.70 -37.78 -5.33
N GLU A 337 -29.46 -38.40 -4.43
CA GLU A 337 -30.26 -39.60 -4.74
C GLU A 337 -31.18 -39.26 -5.92
N GLU A 338 -30.95 -39.91 -7.07
CA GLU A 338 -31.85 -39.86 -8.21
C GLU A 338 -33.10 -40.66 -7.86
N GLU A 339 -34.20 -39.96 -7.54
CA GLU A 339 -35.57 -40.52 -7.45
C GLU A 339 -36.12 -40.98 -8.80
#